data_AF-A0AA39I4Z8-F1
#
_entry.id   AF-A0AA39I4Z8-F1
#
_cell.length_a   1.000
_cell.length_b   1.000
_cell.length_c   1.000
_cell.angle_alpha   90.00
_cell.angle_beta   90.00
_cell.angle_gamma   90.00
#
_symmetry.space_group_name_H-M   'P 1'
#
loop_
_entity.id
_entity.type
_entity.pdbx_description
1 polymer ?
#
loop_
_entity_poly.entity_id
_entity_poly.type
_entity_poly.pdbx_seq_one_letter_code
_entity_poly.pdbx_strand_id
1 'polypeptide(L)'
;MAVSNAAEDAYQAQLTVAIPNGFEYGGIDSLHTKSPISCSADDSDDAYRFVCDVGNPLPAGETVHFGLKLTGTNVDPSAESFDVVMGASSQNPEPDATLSDNDVVLSIPIDVKAHVVLMGRSNPEQLDYSIRNRTFGVDATFDFEVGPLVTHLYQVINRGPSTISSTTLDIFWPSFAENGKHLLYLIDFPLVSSHGSSAECRIKQSRNVNPESLTISNEHISDEDFLRRIRRSADEDPKVREVKEDLREAVRVAKTSSGAAVEYRGGLSRISVNCNSLNCTHIECEIGELRQNEFVLVEVFSRLWVNTLIDDNIFEADISSLALAKISALPNVPHYVPTPQLIAVTTDVNPTDPELYRREVPWWLYALAILIGLVILALLVLCLWRCGFFKRNRPHAEKAKLDRSPGVREYYADASTRYAQSYLYSRDEHGERL
;
A
#
# COMPACT_ATOMS: atom_id res chain seq x y z
N MET A 1 -24.06 34.02 -21.90
CA MET A 1 -24.34 34.49 -23.28
C MET A 1 -25.08 35.82 -23.20
N ALA A 2 -25.11 36.58 -24.29
CA ALA A 2 -25.84 37.85 -24.37
C ALA A 2 -26.50 37.97 -25.74
N VAL A 3 -27.78 38.36 -25.77
CA VAL A 3 -28.51 38.69 -26.99
C VAL A 3 -28.88 40.16 -26.90
N SER A 4 -28.45 40.96 -27.85
CA SER A 4 -28.65 42.42 -27.88
C SER A 4 -29.47 42.83 -29.08
N ASN A 5 -30.52 43.59 -28.85
CA ASN A 5 -31.24 44.27 -29.92
C ASN A 5 -30.77 45.72 -30.02
N ALA A 6 -30.09 46.10 -31.09
CA ALA A 6 -29.51 47.44 -31.24
C ALA A 6 -30.42 48.46 -31.96
N ALA A 7 -31.49 48.00 -32.62
CA ALA A 7 -32.29 48.80 -33.53
C ALA A 7 -33.75 48.94 -33.04
N GLU A 8 -34.73 48.56 -33.84
CA GLU A 8 -36.16 48.65 -33.52
C GLU A 8 -36.63 47.47 -32.67
N ASP A 9 -37.82 47.55 -32.07
CA ASP A 9 -38.39 46.47 -31.26
C ASP A 9 -38.54 45.16 -32.06
N ALA A 10 -37.99 44.06 -31.52
CA ALA A 10 -38.02 42.74 -32.16
C ALA A 10 -39.16 41.88 -31.59
N TYR A 11 -40.16 41.58 -32.40
CA TYR A 11 -41.30 40.73 -32.02
C TYR A 11 -40.95 39.25 -32.14
N GLN A 12 -41.37 38.49 -31.13
CA GLN A 12 -41.03 37.06 -30.99
C GLN A 12 -39.53 36.82 -31.20
N ALA A 13 -38.71 37.56 -30.45
CA ALA A 13 -37.26 37.40 -30.48
C ALA A 13 -36.87 36.05 -29.85
N GLN A 14 -36.18 35.23 -30.62
CA GLN A 14 -35.78 33.87 -30.26
C GLN A 14 -34.28 33.69 -30.43
N LEU A 15 -33.69 32.86 -29.57
CA LEU A 15 -32.34 32.35 -29.75
C LEU A 15 -32.44 30.85 -30.02
N THR A 16 -31.93 30.40 -31.15
CA THR A 16 -31.81 28.99 -31.42
C THR A 16 -30.41 28.50 -31.05
N VAL A 17 -30.31 27.38 -30.35
CA VAL A 17 -29.07 26.77 -29.92
C VAL A 17 -29.01 25.32 -30.41
N ALA A 18 -28.00 25.00 -31.21
CA ALA A 18 -27.68 23.62 -31.57
C ALA A 18 -26.65 23.06 -30.59
N ILE A 19 -27.07 22.05 -29.83
CA ILE A 19 -26.25 21.35 -28.84
C ILE A 19 -25.51 20.20 -29.54
N PRO A 20 -24.19 20.03 -29.33
CA PRO A 20 -23.46 18.92 -29.94
C PRO A 20 -23.82 17.57 -29.30
N ASN A 21 -23.61 16.50 -30.06
CA ASN A 21 -23.84 15.13 -29.60
C ASN A 21 -23.06 14.81 -28.32
N GLY A 22 -23.67 14.04 -27.42
CA GLY A 22 -23.08 13.67 -26.12
C GLY A 22 -23.35 14.67 -24.99
N PHE A 23 -24.02 15.78 -25.28
CA PHE A 23 -24.48 16.76 -24.29
C PHE A 23 -26.01 16.83 -24.25
N GLU A 24 -26.53 17.04 -23.05
CA GLU A 24 -27.95 17.22 -22.77
C GLU A 24 -28.23 18.63 -22.25
N TYR A 25 -29.39 19.17 -22.62
CA TYR A 25 -29.87 20.45 -22.11
C TYR A 25 -30.23 20.33 -20.61
N GLY A 26 -29.50 21.09 -19.78
CA GLY A 26 -29.64 21.10 -18.32
C GLY A 26 -30.41 22.28 -17.75
N GLY A 27 -30.99 23.15 -18.60
CA GLY A 27 -31.76 24.32 -18.20
C GLY A 27 -31.06 25.67 -18.41
N ILE A 28 -31.73 26.74 -17.96
CA ILE A 28 -31.25 28.12 -18.01
C ILE A 28 -30.83 28.57 -16.62
N ASP A 29 -29.70 29.25 -16.55
CA ASP A 29 -29.29 30.03 -15.37
C ASP A 29 -29.56 31.52 -15.64
N SER A 30 -30.54 32.11 -14.95
CA SER A 30 -30.93 33.51 -15.16
C SER A 30 -29.94 34.45 -14.45
N LEU A 31 -29.09 35.10 -15.24
CA LEU A 31 -28.20 36.15 -14.76
C LEU A 31 -28.93 37.51 -14.83
N HIS A 32 -29.74 37.79 -13.82
CA HIS A 32 -30.40 39.09 -13.62
C HIS A 32 -31.24 39.58 -14.82
N THR A 33 -32.05 38.70 -15.43
CA THR A 33 -32.97 39.11 -16.49
C THR A 33 -34.28 39.68 -15.93
N LYS A 34 -34.80 40.75 -16.53
CA LYS A 34 -36.13 41.31 -16.18
C LYS A 34 -37.28 40.36 -16.55
N SER A 35 -37.09 39.57 -17.61
CA SER A 35 -38.02 38.56 -18.10
C SER A 35 -37.45 37.16 -17.91
N PRO A 36 -38.27 36.16 -17.51
CA PRO A 36 -37.85 34.77 -17.50
C PRO A 36 -37.73 34.28 -18.94
N ILE A 37 -36.60 33.66 -19.26
CA ILE A 37 -36.36 33.02 -20.56
C ILE A 37 -36.88 31.59 -20.45
N SER A 38 -37.53 31.11 -21.50
CA SER A 38 -38.01 29.73 -21.61
C SER A 38 -37.41 29.11 -22.86
N CYS A 39 -36.85 27.90 -22.75
CA CYS A 39 -36.38 27.15 -23.92
C CYS A 39 -37.13 25.83 -24.05
N SER A 40 -37.45 25.48 -25.28
CA SER A 40 -38.03 24.18 -25.66
C SER A 40 -37.22 23.54 -26.77
N ALA A 41 -37.32 22.21 -26.89
CA ALA A 41 -36.79 21.51 -28.05
C ALA A 41 -37.54 21.97 -29.31
N ASP A 42 -36.83 22.05 -30.43
CA ASP A 42 -37.42 22.30 -31.74
C ASP A 42 -38.08 20.99 -32.23
N ASP A 43 -39.33 21.07 -32.68
CA ASP A 43 -40.09 19.91 -33.19
C ASP A 43 -39.63 19.47 -34.60
N SER A 44 -38.69 20.20 -35.21
CA SER A 44 -37.99 19.77 -36.42
C SER A 44 -37.19 18.48 -36.19
N ASP A 45 -36.92 17.69 -37.23
CA ASP A 45 -36.24 16.37 -37.16
C ASP A 45 -34.82 16.39 -36.51
N ASP A 46 -34.31 17.56 -36.13
CA ASP A 46 -33.03 17.74 -35.44
C ASP A 46 -33.21 17.73 -33.90
N ALA A 47 -33.17 16.54 -33.30
CA ALA A 47 -33.35 16.28 -31.86
C ALA A 47 -32.39 17.02 -30.89
N TYR A 48 -31.49 17.86 -31.40
CA TYR A 48 -30.47 18.59 -30.64
C TYR A 48 -30.56 20.12 -30.80
N ARG A 49 -31.64 20.64 -31.39
CA ARG A 49 -31.88 22.07 -31.56
C ARG A 49 -32.89 22.56 -30.52
N PHE A 50 -32.54 23.62 -29.80
CA PHE A 50 -33.36 24.22 -28.74
C PHE A 50 -33.66 25.67 -29.09
N VAL A 51 -34.93 26.07 -28.96
CA VAL A 51 -35.39 27.43 -29.20
C VAL A 51 -35.71 28.09 -27.87
N CYS A 52 -35.09 29.23 -27.60
CA CYS A 52 -35.25 30.01 -26.39
C CYS A 52 -35.98 31.32 -26.69
N ASP A 53 -37.10 31.57 -26.04
CA ASP A 53 -37.84 32.83 -26.16
C ASP A 53 -37.16 33.91 -25.32
N VAL A 54 -36.61 34.93 -25.98
CA VAL A 54 -35.81 36.00 -25.37
C VAL A 54 -36.64 37.26 -25.10
N GLY A 55 -37.72 37.47 -25.86
CA GLY A 55 -38.66 38.56 -25.61
C GLY A 55 -39.75 38.68 -26.68
N ASN A 56 -40.91 39.23 -26.28
CA ASN A 56 -41.99 39.54 -27.22
C ASN A 56 -42.77 40.81 -26.80
N PRO A 57 -42.37 42.01 -27.28
CA PRO A 57 -41.15 42.28 -28.03
C PRO A 57 -39.90 42.30 -27.13
N LEU A 58 -38.73 42.11 -27.72
CA LEU A 58 -37.44 42.50 -27.15
C LEU A 58 -37.19 43.98 -27.51
N PRO A 59 -37.22 44.92 -26.54
CA PRO A 59 -37.16 46.34 -26.83
C PRO A 59 -35.87 46.79 -27.51
N ALA A 60 -35.96 47.87 -28.28
CA ALA A 60 -34.84 48.60 -28.84
C ALA A 60 -33.78 48.95 -27.77
N GLY A 61 -32.53 48.58 -28.01
CA GLY A 61 -31.39 48.82 -27.12
C GLY A 61 -31.30 47.89 -25.91
N GLU A 62 -32.21 46.94 -25.74
CA GLU A 62 -32.17 46.00 -24.61
C GLU A 62 -31.19 44.85 -24.89
N THR A 63 -30.48 44.42 -23.85
CA THR A 63 -29.61 43.25 -23.87
C THR A 63 -30.04 42.27 -22.79
N VAL A 64 -30.20 41.00 -23.17
CA VAL A 64 -30.60 39.92 -22.28
C VAL A 64 -29.40 39.01 -22.01
N HIS A 65 -29.11 38.77 -20.73
CA HIS A 65 -27.99 37.95 -20.28
C HIS A 65 -28.47 36.66 -19.61
N PHE A 66 -27.98 35.52 -20.06
CA PHE A 66 -28.32 34.24 -19.44
C PHE A 66 -27.24 33.19 -19.66
N GLY A 67 -27.23 32.19 -18.78
CA GLY A 67 -26.40 31.01 -18.86
C GLY A 67 -27.19 29.82 -19.41
N LEU A 68 -26.54 29.02 -20.24
CA LEU A 68 -27.05 27.73 -20.67
C LEU A 68 -26.31 26.65 -19.91
N LYS A 69 -27.05 25.78 -19.23
CA LYS A 69 -26.46 24.64 -18.56
C LYS A 69 -26.50 23.45 -19.51
N LEU A 70 -25.34 22.88 -19.79
CA LEU A 70 -25.18 21.66 -20.58
C LEU A 70 -24.60 20.57 -19.68
N THR A 71 -25.11 19.35 -19.80
CA THR A 71 -24.63 18.18 -19.06
C THR A 71 -24.04 17.18 -20.05
N GLY A 72 -22.75 16.91 -19.97
CA GLY A 72 -22.10 15.89 -20.79
C GLY A 72 -22.42 14.49 -20.26
N THR A 73 -23.05 13.65 -21.07
CA THR A 73 -23.42 12.26 -20.70
C THR A 73 -22.55 11.24 -21.42
N ASN A 74 -22.31 11.43 -22.72
CA ASN A 74 -21.50 10.55 -23.55
C ASN A 74 -20.67 11.36 -24.55
N VAL A 75 -19.86 12.27 -24.02
CA VAL A 75 -18.95 13.09 -24.81
C VAL A 75 -17.85 12.20 -25.35
N ASP A 76 -17.65 12.23 -26.67
CA ASP A 76 -16.57 11.48 -27.30
C ASP A 76 -15.21 11.95 -26.74
N PRO A 77 -14.46 11.09 -26.02
CA PRO A 77 -13.16 11.45 -25.47
C PRO A 77 -12.09 11.67 -26.55
N SER A 78 -12.41 11.38 -27.81
CA SER A 78 -11.53 11.56 -28.96
C SER A 78 -11.57 12.98 -29.56
N ALA A 79 -12.60 13.77 -29.23
CA ALA A 79 -12.74 15.14 -29.73
C ALA A 79 -11.85 16.14 -28.98
N GLU A 80 -11.26 17.10 -29.68
CA GLU A 80 -10.42 18.17 -29.08
C GLU A 80 -11.28 19.34 -28.54
N SER A 81 -12.38 19.64 -29.22
CA SER A 81 -13.36 20.63 -28.82
C SER A 81 -14.73 20.23 -29.33
N PHE A 82 -15.76 20.85 -28.75
CA PHE A 82 -17.11 20.80 -29.29
C PHE A 82 -17.63 22.21 -29.52
N ASP A 83 -18.44 22.36 -30.57
CA ASP A 83 -18.97 23.65 -30.99
C ASP A 83 -20.44 23.75 -30.61
N VAL A 84 -20.79 24.83 -29.93
CA VAL A 84 -22.17 25.22 -29.67
C VAL A 84 -22.53 26.32 -30.65
N VAL A 85 -23.41 26.02 -31.60
CA VAL A 85 -23.87 26.98 -32.62
C VAL A 85 -25.13 27.65 -32.12
N MET A 86 -25.15 28.98 -32.16
CA MET A 86 -26.26 29.80 -31.73
C MET A 86 -26.65 30.78 -32.83
N GLY A 87 -27.94 30.96 -33.04
CA GLY A 87 -28.48 31.91 -34.02
C GLY A 87 -29.65 32.70 -33.44
N ALA A 88 -29.60 34.03 -33.53
CA ALA A 88 -30.69 34.91 -33.13
C ALA A 88 -31.68 35.10 -34.30
N SER A 89 -32.97 35.15 -34.00
CA SER A 89 -34.01 35.41 -35.00
C SER A 89 -35.21 36.14 -34.41
N SER A 90 -36.00 36.78 -35.27
CA SER A 90 -37.27 37.42 -34.90
C SER A 90 -38.27 37.31 -36.05
N GLN A 91 -39.53 37.69 -35.83
CA GLN A 91 -40.53 37.76 -36.91
C GLN A 91 -40.38 39.01 -37.80
N ASN A 92 -39.60 39.99 -37.37
CA ASN A 92 -39.38 41.21 -38.14
C ASN A 92 -38.57 40.89 -39.40
N PRO A 93 -38.92 41.44 -40.58
CA PRO A 93 -38.08 41.32 -41.76
C PRO A 93 -36.78 42.11 -41.55
N GLU A 94 -35.66 41.43 -41.72
CA GLU A 94 -34.33 42.00 -41.54
C GLU A 94 -33.64 42.20 -42.90
N PRO A 95 -32.87 43.29 -43.11
CA PRO A 95 -32.06 43.46 -44.31
C PRO A 95 -30.97 42.39 -44.47
N ASP A 96 -30.75 41.91 -45.69
CA ASP A 96 -29.72 40.89 -45.99
C ASP A 96 -28.30 41.28 -45.51
N ALA A 97 -28.02 42.58 -45.39
CA ALA A 97 -26.73 43.10 -44.97
C ALA A 97 -26.43 42.94 -43.47
N THR A 98 -27.45 42.73 -42.62
CA THR A 98 -27.27 42.61 -41.17
C THR A 98 -27.33 41.16 -40.69
N LEU A 99 -27.98 40.25 -41.44
CA LEU A 99 -28.16 38.83 -41.08
C LEU A 99 -26.91 38.08 -40.58
N SER A 100 -25.70 38.49 -40.97
CA SER A 100 -24.45 37.85 -40.56
C SER A 100 -24.08 38.03 -39.08
N ASP A 101 -24.67 38.98 -38.36
CA ASP A 101 -24.39 39.23 -36.94
C ASP A 101 -25.25 38.38 -35.98
N ASN A 102 -26.22 37.65 -36.53
CA ASN A 102 -27.14 36.81 -35.77
C ASN A 102 -26.54 35.47 -35.33
N ASP A 103 -25.51 34.98 -36.03
CA ASP A 103 -24.91 33.67 -35.78
C ASP A 103 -23.58 33.74 -35.03
N VAL A 104 -23.42 32.87 -34.03
CA VAL A 104 -22.18 32.73 -33.28
C VAL A 104 -21.88 31.26 -32.98
N VAL A 105 -20.61 30.88 -33.12
CA VAL A 105 -20.12 29.54 -32.80
C VAL A 105 -19.18 29.63 -31.61
N LEU A 106 -19.54 28.95 -30.52
CA LEU A 106 -18.72 28.84 -29.32
C LEU A 106 -18.01 27.48 -29.30
N SER A 107 -16.71 27.49 -29.55
CA SER A 107 -15.88 26.29 -29.43
C SER A 107 -15.35 26.13 -28.01
N ILE A 108 -15.70 25.02 -27.36
CA ILE A 108 -15.30 24.70 -25.98
C ILE A 108 -14.26 23.57 -26.03
N PRO A 109 -13.03 23.79 -25.55
CA PRO A 109 -12.00 22.75 -25.54
C PRO A 109 -12.34 21.65 -24.53
N ILE A 110 -12.04 20.40 -24.89
CA ILE A 110 -12.17 19.23 -24.03
C ILE A 110 -10.83 18.99 -23.36
N ASP A 111 -10.84 18.84 -22.03
CA ASP A 111 -9.66 18.46 -21.25
C ASP A 111 -9.84 17.04 -20.70
N VAL A 112 -8.78 16.22 -20.82
CA VAL A 112 -8.79 14.82 -20.41
C VAL A 112 -8.14 14.71 -19.06
N LYS A 113 -8.90 14.20 -18.08
CA LYS A 113 -8.42 14.01 -16.71
C LYS A 113 -8.49 12.54 -16.33
N ALA A 114 -7.33 11.88 -16.36
CA ALA A 114 -7.18 10.52 -15.89
C ALA A 114 -6.36 10.49 -14.59
N HIS A 115 -6.73 9.60 -13.67
CA HIS A 115 -6.03 9.47 -12.38
C HIS A 115 -5.86 7.98 -12.05
N VAL A 116 -4.67 7.46 -12.32
CA VAL A 116 -4.29 6.10 -11.90
C VAL A 116 -3.89 6.14 -10.44
N VAL A 117 -4.39 5.18 -9.67
CA VAL A 117 -3.98 4.92 -8.30
C VAL A 117 -3.42 3.50 -8.25
N LEU A 118 -2.24 3.37 -7.63
CA LEU A 118 -1.57 2.10 -7.40
C LEU A 118 -1.65 1.77 -5.90
N MET A 119 -2.14 0.58 -5.58
CA MET A 119 -2.19 0.05 -4.22
C MET A 119 -1.48 -1.29 -4.18
N GLY A 120 -0.92 -1.66 -3.03
CA GLY A 120 -0.29 -2.96 -2.89
C GLY A 120 -0.26 -3.43 -1.45
N ARG A 121 -0.19 -4.75 -1.27
CA ARG A 121 -0.21 -5.42 0.03
C ARG A 121 0.60 -6.71 -0.01
N SER A 122 1.33 -6.99 1.07
CA SER A 122 1.97 -8.29 1.28
C SER A 122 1.03 -9.25 2.02
N ASN A 123 1.05 -10.51 1.63
CA ASN A 123 0.38 -11.61 2.31
C ASN A 123 1.38 -12.76 2.56
N PRO A 124 1.75 -13.03 3.81
CA PRO A 124 1.40 -12.26 5.01
C PRO A 124 2.09 -10.89 5.06
N GLU A 125 1.59 -9.97 5.88
CA GLU A 125 2.21 -8.65 6.11
C GLU A 125 3.41 -8.75 7.05
N GLN A 126 3.27 -9.54 8.11
CA GLN A 126 4.34 -9.92 9.03
C GLN A 126 4.55 -11.43 8.95
N LEU A 127 5.81 -11.84 8.87
CA LEU A 127 6.22 -13.22 8.75
C LEU A 127 7.24 -13.57 9.83
N ASP A 128 6.85 -14.44 10.74
CA ASP A 128 7.75 -14.95 11.76
C ASP A 128 8.43 -16.25 11.28
N TYR A 129 9.75 -16.35 11.45
CA TYR A 129 10.52 -17.55 11.06
C TYR A 129 11.41 -18.06 12.20
N SER A 130 11.61 -19.38 12.27
CA SER A 130 12.49 -19.98 13.29
C SER A 130 13.89 -20.23 12.74
N ILE A 131 14.89 -19.75 13.46
CA ILE A 131 16.32 -19.95 13.16
C ILE A 131 16.71 -21.44 13.28
N ARG A 132 15.98 -22.22 14.09
CA ARG A 132 16.28 -23.64 14.32
C ARG A 132 15.94 -24.51 13.10
N ASN A 133 14.92 -24.12 12.35
CA ASN A 133 14.47 -24.82 11.15
C ASN A 133 15.26 -24.34 9.93
N ARG A 134 16.57 -24.60 9.94
CA ARG A 134 17.40 -24.34 8.76
C ARG A 134 16.89 -25.19 7.60
N THR A 135 16.63 -24.54 6.47
CA THR A 135 16.02 -25.17 5.31
C THR A 135 17.06 -25.94 4.50
N PHE A 136 16.63 -26.94 3.72
CA PHE A 136 17.54 -27.73 2.88
C PHE A 136 18.22 -26.89 1.77
N GLY A 137 17.71 -25.68 1.50
CA GLY A 137 18.36 -24.70 0.64
C GLY A 137 18.50 -25.21 -0.80
N VAL A 138 19.73 -25.26 -1.32
CA VAL A 138 20.03 -25.71 -2.70
C VAL A 138 19.77 -27.21 -2.88
N ASP A 139 19.78 -27.99 -1.81
CA ASP A 139 19.45 -29.42 -1.85
C ASP A 139 17.94 -29.68 -1.71
N ALA A 140 17.11 -28.62 -1.71
CA ALA A 140 15.66 -28.74 -1.66
C ALA A 140 15.10 -29.31 -2.97
N THR A 141 14.05 -30.13 -2.85
CA THR A 141 13.31 -30.68 -4.00
C THR A 141 11.97 -30.00 -4.20
N PHE A 142 11.37 -29.53 -3.11
CA PHE A 142 10.09 -28.83 -3.11
C PHE A 142 10.25 -27.38 -2.66
N ASP A 143 9.37 -26.51 -3.16
CA ASP A 143 9.39 -25.08 -2.84
C ASP A 143 9.12 -24.76 -1.35
N PHE A 144 8.26 -25.54 -0.68
CA PHE A 144 7.98 -25.35 0.75
C PHE A 144 9.18 -25.69 1.65
N GLU A 145 10.15 -26.45 1.14
CA GLU A 145 11.35 -26.80 1.92
C GLU A 145 12.32 -25.63 2.06
N VAL A 146 12.28 -24.62 1.17
CA VAL A 146 13.18 -23.46 1.23
C VAL A 146 12.66 -22.35 2.15
N GLY A 147 11.35 -22.28 2.35
CA GLY A 147 10.70 -21.39 3.32
C GLY A 147 9.22 -21.13 3.08
N PRO A 148 8.63 -20.19 3.84
CA PRO A 148 7.21 -19.86 3.77
C PRO A 148 6.85 -19.10 2.49
N LEU A 149 5.58 -19.20 2.08
CA LEU A 149 5.01 -18.48 0.94
C LEU A 149 4.82 -17.00 1.31
N VAL A 150 5.27 -16.11 0.42
CA VAL A 150 5.05 -14.67 0.48
C VAL A 150 4.48 -14.23 -0.85
N THR A 151 3.27 -13.66 -0.84
CA THR A 151 2.63 -13.11 -2.03
C THR A 151 2.47 -11.61 -1.91
N HIS A 152 2.79 -10.89 -2.98
CA HIS A 152 2.52 -9.46 -3.07
C HIS A 152 1.41 -9.23 -4.08
N LEU A 153 0.35 -8.58 -3.61
CA LEU A 153 -0.79 -8.19 -4.42
C LEU A 153 -0.67 -6.71 -4.80
N TYR A 154 -0.82 -6.41 -6.08
CA TYR A 154 -0.86 -5.05 -6.62
C TYR A 154 -2.20 -4.79 -7.29
N GLN A 155 -2.78 -3.63 -7.01
CA GLN A 155 -4.01 -3.16 -7.63
C GLN A 155 -3.75 -1.84 -8.36
N VAL A 156 -4.05 -1.82 -9.66
CA VAL A 156 -4.04 -0.61 -10.48
C VAL A 156 -5.48 -0.25 -10.80
N ILE A 157 -5.91 0.95 -10.40
CA ILE A 157 -7.30 1.42 -10.59
C ILE A 157 -7.33 2.81 -11.19
N ASN A 158 -8.23 3.03 -12.15
CA ASN A 158 -8.52 4.37 -12.65
C ASN A 158 -9.59 5.05 -11.77
N ARG A 159 -9.20 6.07 -11.01
CA ARG A 159 -10.09 6.92 -10.21
C ARG A 159 -10.45 8.23 -10.91
N GLY A 160 -9.92 8.47 -12.11
CA GLY A 160 -10.23 9.64 -12.92
C GLY A 160 -11.56 9.48 -13.67
N PRO A 161 -12.15 10.59 -14.13
CA PRO A 161 -13.33 10.56 -14.99
C PRO A 161 -13.04 9.99 -16.40
N SER A 162 -11.85 10.25 -16.95
CA SER A 162 -11.51 9.83 -18.31
C SER A 162 -10.99 8.40 -18.39
N THR A 163 -11.38 7.69 -19.45
CA THR A 163 -10.86 6.36 -19.79
C THR A 163 -9.39 6.44 -20.21
N ILE A 164 -8.59 5.47 -19.75
CA ILE A 164 -7.17 5.35 -20.10
C ILE A 164 -7.03 4.26 -21.14
N SER A 165 -6.31 4.52 -22.23
CA SER A 165 -6.13 3.53 -23.31
C SER A 165 -5.11 2.45 -22.95
N SER A 166 -4.00 2.83 -22.30
CA SER A 166 -3.00 1.87 -21.82
C SER A 166 -2.19 2.42 -20.64
N THR A 167 -1.90 1.53 -19.70
CA THR A 167 -1.07 1.77 -18.51
C THR A 167 0.01 0.70 -18.41
N THR A 168 1.23 1.07 -18.03
CA THR A 168 2.30 0.12 -17.71
C THR A 168 2.48 0.05 -16.19
N LEU A 169 2.60 -1.18 -15.68
CA LEU A 169 2.95 -1.45 -14.29
C LEU A 169 4.30 -2.18 -14.27
N ASP A 170 5.31 -1.53 -13.70
CA ASP A 170 6.65 -2.06 -13.51
C ASP A 170 6.84 -2.47 -12.05
N ILE A 171 7.06 -3.75 -11.79
CA ILE A 171 7.36 -4.29 -10.46
C ILE A 171 8.83 -4.71 -10.42
N PHE A 172 9.56 -4.18 -9.46
CA PHE A 172 10.94 -4.52 -9.14
C PHE A 172 10.96 -5.45 -7.93
N TRP A 173 11.20 -6.73 -8.21
CA TRP A 173 11.14 -7.81 -7.24
C TRP A 173 12.51 -8.10 -6.61
N PRO A 174 12.66 -8.10 -5.27
CA PRO A 174 13.95 -8.32 -4.60
C PRO A 174 14.30 -9.82 -4.56
N SER A 175 14.72 -10.36 -5.70
CA SER A 175 14.99 -11.81 -5.86
C SER A 175 16.25 -12.27 -5.13
N PHE A 176 17.25 -11.40 -5.02
CA PHE A 176 18.53 -11.71 -4.40
C PHE A 176 18.92 -10.66 -3.35
N ALA A 177 19.61 -11.08 -2.30
CA ALA A 177 20.23 -10.20 -1.30
C ALA A 177 21.53 -9.58 -1.86
N GLU A 178 22.14 -8.61 -1.17
CA GLU A 178 23.36 -7.91 -1.64
C GLU A 178 24.53 -8.84 -1.97
N ASN A 179 24.61 -9.99 -1.28
CA ASN A 179 25.63 -11.02 -1.48
C ASN A 179 25.36 -11.94 -2.70
N GLY A 180 24.24 -11.75 -3.41
CA GLY A 180 23.84 -12.55 -4.57
C GLY A 180 23.11 -13.86 -4.22
N LYS A 181 22.84 -14.14 -2.94
CA LYS A 181 22.01 -15.28 -2.53
C LYS A 181 20.53 -14.97 -2.72
N HIS A 182 19.70 -16.01 -2.88
CA HIS A 182 18.24 -15.87 -2.99
C HIS A 182 17.65 -15.17 -1.76
N LEU A 183 16.65 -14.30 -1.97
CA LEU A 183 15.91 -13.62 -0.91
C LEU A 183 14.40 -13.93 -1.04
N LEU A 184 13.67 -13.24 -1.92
CA LEU A 184 12.31 -13.63 -2.31
C LEU A 184 12.36 -14.44 -3.60
N TYR A 185 12.39 -15.75 -3.44
CA TYR A 185 12.50 -16.71 -4.53
C TYR A 185 11.19 -16.80 -5.32
N LEU A 186 11.20 -16.35 -6.59
CA LEU A 186 10.03 -16.43 -7.46
C LEU A 186 9.74 -17.89 -7.83
N ILE A 187 8.52 -18.35 -7.54
CA ILE A 187 8.11 -19.74 -7.81
C ILE A 187 7.33 -19.90 -9.11
N ASP A 188 6.49 -18.94 -9.50
CA ASP A 188 5.72 -18.96 -10.75
C ASP A 188 5.65 -17.54 -11.35
N PHE A 189 5.10 -17.44 -12.55
CA PHE A 189 4.76 -16.18 -13.19
C PHE A 189 3.61 -15.48 -12.43
N PRO A 190 3.56 -14.13 -12.48
CA PRO A 190 2.49 -13.39 -11.82
C PRO A 190 1.11 -13.79 -12.34
N LEU A 191 0.17 -13.94 -11.43
CA LEU A 191 -1.24 -14.16 -11.76
C LEU A 191 -1.91 -12.82 -11.98
N VAL A 192 -2.55 -12.69 -13.13
CA VAL A 192 -3.31 -11.50 -13.50
C VAL A 192 -4.79 -11.81 -13.44
N SER A 193 -5.52 -11.04 -12.65
CA SER A 193 -6.98 -11.06 -12.64
C SER A 193 -7.52 -9.68 -12.99
N SER A 194 -8.39 -9.66 -14.00
CA SER A 194 -8.97 -8.43 -14.50
C SER A 194 -10.47 -8.58 -14.69
N HIS A 195 -11.19 -7.48 -14.47
CA HIS A 195 -12.62 -7.38 -14.72
C HIS A 195 -12.86 -6.36 -15.84
N GLY A 196 -12.93 -6.82 -17.09
CA GLY A 196 -13.25 -5.99 -18.25
C GLY A 196 -12.06 -5.43 -19.04
N SER A 197 -10.87 -5.37 -18.43
CA SER A 197 -9.63 -4.92 -19.08
C SER A 197 -8.71 -6.09 -19.40
N SER A 198 -7.96 -6.04 -20.50
CA SER A 198 -6.85 -6.97 -20.74
C SER A 198 -5.60 -6.53 -19.99
N ALA A 199 -4.86 -7.48 -19.43
CA ALA A 199 -3.54 -7.21 -18.85
C ALA A 199 -2.61 -8.40 -19.08
N GLU A 200 -1.39 -8.14 -19.55
CA GLU A 200 -0.37 -9.15 -19.82
C GLU A 200 0.92 -8.77 -19.08
N CYS A 201 1.45 -9.70 -18.27
CA CYS A 201 2.69 -9.50 -17.53
C CYS A 201 3.82 -10.35 -18.12
N ARG A 202 5.02 -9.77 -18.22
CA ARG A 202 6.24 -10.41 -18.72
C ARG A 202 7.38 -10.15 -17.77
N ILE A 203 8.17 -11.19 -17.50
CA ILE A 203 9.36 -11.09 -16.66
C ILE A 203 10.57 -10.90 -17.57
N LYS A 204 11.26 -9.75 -17.45
CA LYS A 204 12.43 -9.44 -18.30
C LYS A 204 13.57 -10.43 -18.09
N GLN A 205 13.85 -10.77 -16.83
CA GLN A 205 14.84 -11.77 -16.46
C GLN A 205 14.16 -13.11 -16.16
N SER A 206 13.52 -13.73 -17.16
CA SER A 206 12.78 -15.01 -16.99
C SER A 206 13.59 -16.15 -16.35
N ARG A 207 14.93 -16.11 -16.47
CA ARG A 207 15.85 -17.04 -15.79
C ARG A 207 15.82 -16.96 -14.26
N ASN A 208 15.31 -15.87 -13.69
CA ASN A 208 15.18 -15.68 -12.24
C ASN A 208 13.88 -16.30 -11.69
N VAL A 209 13.02 -16.86 -12.56
CA VAL A 209 11.81 -17.59 -12.16
C VAL A 209 12.18 -19.05 -11.94
N ASN A 210 11.97 -19.52 -10.72
CA ASN A 210 12.28 -20.87 -10.28
C ASN A 210 13.65 -21.42 -10.78
N PRO A 211 14.78 -20.70 -10.58
CA PRO A 211 16.08 -21.09 -11.13
C PRO A 211 16.58 -22.45 -10.62
N GLU A 212 16.26 -22.83 -9.38
CA GLU A 212 16.64 -24.12 -8.79
C GLU A 212 15.72 -25.27 -9.24
N SER A 213 14.75 -24.98 -10.11
CA SER A 213 13.80 -25.97 -10.65
C SER A 213 13.07 -26.76 -9.56
N LEU A 214 12.68 -26.09 -8.48
CA LEU A 214 11.95 -26.68 -7.36
C LEU A 214 10.56 -27.13 -7.83
N THR A 215 10.09 -28.24 -7.27
CA THR A 215 8.73 -28.72 -7.49
C THR A 215 7.77 -27.85 -6.68
N ILE A 216 6.88 -27.15 -7.36
CA ILE A 216 5.99 -26.16 -6.73
C ILE A 216 4.78 -26.88 -6.14
N SER A 217 4.53 -26.68 -4.84
CA SER A 217 3.33 -27.21 -4.17
C SER A 217 2.08 -26.45 -4.64
N ASN A 218 0.95 -27.14 -4.75
CA ASN A 218 -0.31 -26.50 -5.17
C ASN A 218 -0.90 -25.54 -4.11
N GLU A 219 -0.26 -25.35 -2.96
CA GLU A 219 -0.76 -24.47 -1.88
C GLU A 219 -0.96 -23.01 -2.32
N HIS A 220 -0.16 -22.54 -3.28
CA HIS A 220 -0.23 -21.20 -3.84
C HIS A 220 -1.35 -20.99 -4.88
N ILE A 221 -2.05 -22.04 -5.32
CA ILE A 221 -3.08 -21.97 -6.36
C ILE A 221 -4.44 -22.25 -5.71
N SER A 222 -5.36 -21.28 -5.77
CA SER A 222 -6.76 -21.53 -5.40
C SER A 222 -7.36 -22.62 -6.31
N ASP A 223 -8.25 -23.47 -5.80
CA ASP A 223 -8.93 -24.51 -6.61
C ASP A 223 -9.57 -23.92 -7.89
N GLU A 224 -9.97 -22.64 -7.87
CA GLU A 224 -10.48 -21.92 -9.04
C GLU A 224 -9.41 -21.64 -10.11
N ASP A 225 -8.18 -21.30 -9.73
CA ASP A 225 -7.11 -20.97 -10.67
C ASP A 225 -6.47 -22.22 -11.29
N PHE A 226 -6.44 -23.34 -10.56
CA PHE A 226 -6.10 -24.66 -11.11
C PHE A 226 -7.10 -25.06 -12.22
N LEU A 227 -8.39 -24.84 -11.97
CA LEU A 227 -9.46 -25.05 -12.95
C LEU A 227 -9.38 -24.06 -14.12
N ARG A 228 -8.92 -22.81 -13.94
CA ARG A 228 -8.66 -21.87 -15.05
C ARG A 228 -7.50 -22.32 -15.95
N ARG A 229 -6.43 -22.89 -15.37
CA ARG A 229 -5.29 -23.45 -16.14
C ARG A 229 -5.73 -24.63 -16.99
N ILE A 230 -6.65 -25.47 -16.48
CA ILE A 230 -7.27 -26.59 -17.22
C ILE A 230 -8.31 -26.08 -18.26
N ARG A 231 -9.10 -25.07 -17.92
CA ARG A 231 -10.14 -24.46 -18.78
C ARG A 231 -9.61 -23.68 -19.98
N ARG A 232 -8.33 -23.32 -20.05
CA ARG A 232 -7.75 -22.79 -21.30
C ARG A 232 -7.80 -23.80 -22.47
N SER A 233 -8.25 -25.03 -22.23
CA SER A 233 -8.53 -26.04 -23.26
C SER A 233 -10.02 -26.31 -23.54
N ALA A 234 -10.97 -25.66 -22.84
CA ALA A 234 -12.39 -25.89 -23.09
C ALA A 234 -13.27 -24.70 -22.64
N ASP A 235 -14.09 -24.23 -23.58
CA ASP A 235 -14.87 -23.00 -23.54
C ASP A 235 -16.15 -23.06 -22.65
N GLU A 236 -16.56 -21.85 -22.25
CA GLU A 236 -17.84 -21.32 -21.70
C GLU A 236 -18.58 -21.89 -20.46
N ASP A 237 -19.17 -20.91 -19.72
CA ASP A 237 -20.46 -20.91 -18.99
C ASP A 237 -20.48 -20.85 -17.42
N PRO A 238 -21.62 -20.54 -16.73
CA PRO A 238 -21.91 -19.23 -16.15
C PRO A 238 -22.26 -19.33 -14.64
N LYS A 239 -21.34 -18.99 -13.73
CA LYS A 239 -21.65 -18.97 -12.27
C LYS A 239 -21.15 -17.72 -11.54
N VAL A 240 -21.02 -16.61 -12.25
CA VAL A 240 -20.42 -15.34 -11.77
C VAL A 240 -21.35 -14.52 -10.86
N ARG A 241 -22.57 -14.97 -10.56
CA ARG A 241 -23.56 -14.17 -9.79
C ARG A 241 -23.45 -14.30 -8.27
N GLU A 242 -22.86 -15.37 -7.76
CA GLU A 242 -22.80 -15.63 -6.31
C GLU A 242 -21.52 -15.04 -5.69
N VAL A 243 -20.38 -15.16 -6.38
CA VAL A 243 -19.06 -14.60 -5.98
C VAL A 243 -19.06 -13.06 -5.93
N LYS A 244 -19.95 -12.42 -6.69
CA LYS A 244 -20.05 -10.95 -6.79
C LYS A 244 -20.61 -10.29 -5.52
N GLU A 245 -21.42 -11.00 -4.74
CA GLU A 245 -22.01 -10.46 -3.52
C GLU A 245 -21.07 -10.59 -2.32
N ASP A 246 -20.30 -11.67 -2.23
CA ASP A 246 -19.29 -11.87 -1.17
C ASP A 246 -18.12 -10.88 -1.30
N LEU A 247 -17.69 -10.57 -2.53
CA LEU A 247 -16.62 -9.59 -2.78
C LEU A 247 -17.06 -8.16 -2.43
N ARG A 248 -18.34 -7.83 -2.60
CA ARG A 248 -18.90 -6.52 -2.21
C ARG A 248 -18.94 -6.33 -0.70
N GLU A 249 -19.19 -7.40 0.05
CA GLU A 249 -19.20 -7.38 1.50
C GLU A 249 -17.77 -7.23 2.06
N ALA A 250 -16.80 -7.97 1.50
CA ALA A 250 -15.38 -7.86 1.87
C ALA A 250 -14.82 -6.44 1.62
N VAL A 251 -15.22 -5.79 0.53
CA VAL A 251 -14.82 -4.40 0.20
C VAL A 251 -15.50 -3.37 1.13
N ARG A 252 -16.71 -3.63 1.64
CA ARG A 252 -17.33 -2.78 2.67
C ARG A 252 -16.60 -2.89 4.00
N VAL A 253 -16.21 -4.10 4.39
CA VAL A 253 -15.47 -4.35 5.65
C VAL A 253 -14.08 -3.70 5.61
N ALA A 254 -13.39 -3.74 4.46
CA ALA A 254 -12.09 -3.07 4.29
C ALA A 254 -12.19 -1.52 4.30
N LYS A 255 -13.37 -0.95 4.03
CA LYS A 255 -13.59 0.51 4.08
C LYS A 255 -13.87 1.07 5.47
N THR A 256 -14.32 0.23 6.42
CA THR A 256 -14.70 0.68 7.77
C THR A 256 -13.55 0.58 8.77
N SER A 257 -12.56 -0.26 8.50
CA SER A 257 -11.32 -0.38 9.27
C SER A 257 -10.18 0.39 8.59
N SER A 258 -10.03 1.67 8.96
CA SER A 258 -8.73 2.37 8.97
C SER A 258 -8.07 2.64 7.61
N GLY A 259 -8.15 3.90 7.18
CA GLY A 259 -7.30 4.43 6.12
C GLY A 259 -5.83 4.56 6.52
N ALA A 260 -4.95 4.23 5.60
CA ALA A 260 -3.76 4.99 5.23
C ALA A 260 -3.08 4.26 4.08
N ALA A 261 -3.35 4.68 2.84
CA ALA A 261 -2.33 4.54 1.81
C ALA A 261 -1.14 5.39 2.28
N VAL A 262 -0.03 4.74 2.63
CA VAL A 262 1.18 5.43 3.07
C VAL A 262 1.72 6.20 1.87
N GLU A 263 1.50 7.52 1.86
CA GLU A 263 2.09 8.44 0.91
C GLU A 263 3.60 8.50 1.18
N TYR A 264 4.39 7.99 0.23
CA TYR A 264 5.84 8.04 0.30
C TYR A 264 6.31 9.50 0.24
N ARG A 265 6.85 10.01 1.36
CA ARG A 265 7.57 11.29 1.44
C ARG A 265 9.08 11.05 1.44
N GLY A 266 9.59 10.54 0.32
CA GLY A 266 11.02 10.52 0.04
C GLY A 266 11.30 11.18 -1.30
N GLY A 267 12.40 11.93 -1.39
CA GLY A 267 12.88 12.50 -2.64
C GLY A 267 13.51 11.41 -3.51
N LEU A 268 12.70 10.60 -4.19
CA LEU A 268 13.18 9.73 -5.27
C LEU A 268 13.41 10.59 -6.52
N SER A 269 14.59 11.20 -6.55
CA SER A 269 15.21 11.72 -7.77
C SER A 269 15.12 10.66 -8.87
N ARG A 270 14.81 11.07 -10.11
CA ARG A 270 14.77 10.25 -11.33
C ARG A 270 15.93 9.24 -11.36
N ILE A 271 15.72 8.04 -10.81
CA ILE A 271 16.61 6.91 -10.92
C ILE A 271 15.79 5.87 -11.66
N SER A 272 16.17 5.60 -12.90
CA SER A 272 15.77 4.37 -13.56
C SER A 272 16.29 3.23 -12.68
N VAL A 273 15.40 2.55 -11.94
CA VAL A 273 15.74 1.33 -11.21
C VAL A 273 16.05 0.28 -12.27
N ASN A 274 17.33 0.15 -12.62
CA ASN A 274 17.76 -0.82 -13.61
C ASN A 274 18.18 -2.09 -12.90
N CYS A 275 17.34 -3.13 -12.96
CA CYS A 275 17.65 -4.45 -12.40
C CYS A 275 18.82 -5.16 -13.08
N ASN A 276 19.44 -4.58 -14.12
CA ASN A 276 20.64 -5.18 -14.72
C ASN A 276 21.89 -5.06 -13.82
N SER A 277 21.92 -4.11 -12.88
CA SER A 277 23.02 -3.94 -11.91
C SER A 277 22.59 -4.22 -10.47
N LEU A 278 21.29 -4.41 -10.24
CA LEU A 278 20.68 -4.64 -8.93
C LEU A 278 20.22 -6.09 -8.85
N ASN A 279 20.27 -6.66 -7.66
CA ASN A 279 19.88 -8.04 -7.33
C ASN A 279 18.35 -8.24 -7.36
N CYS A 280 17.69 -7.73 -8.40
CA CYS A 280 16.24 -7.72 -8.58
C CYS A 280 15.78 -8.32 -9.92
N THR A 281 14.51 -8.67 -9.98
CA THR A 281 13.81 -9.13 -11.18
C THR A 281 12.77 -8.09 -11.58
N HIS A 282 12.79 -7.68 -12.84
CA HIS A 282 11.84 -6.71 -13.38
C HIS A 282 10.68 -7.45 -14.05
N ILE A 283 9.48 -7.21 -13.53
CA ILE A 283 8.21 -7.70 -14.05
C ILE A 283 7.49 -6.50 -14.67
N GLU A 284 7.26 -6.54 -15.97
CA GLU A 284 6.57 -5.50 -16.72
C GLU A 284 5.18 -6.00 -17.11
N CYS A 285 4.14 -5.27 -16.73
CA CYS A 285 2.77 -5.57 -17.05
C CYS A 285 2.18 -4.47 -17.95
N GLU A 286 1.72 -4.86 -19.13
CA GLU A 286 0.97 -4.01 -20.03
C GLU A 286 -0.52 -4.16 -19.73
N ILE A 287 -1.13 -3.08 -19.27
CA ILE A 287 -2.56 -2.99 -18.97
C ILE A 287 -3.23 -2.22 -20.10
N GLY A 288 -4.30 -2.79 -20.65
CA GLY A 288 -5.09 -2.19 -21.72
C GLY A 288 -6.01 -1.08 -21.23
N GLU A 289 -7.19 -1.00 -21.84
CA GLU A 289 -8.19 0.03 -21.54
C GLU A 289 -8.69 -0.07 -20.09
N LEU A 290 -8.62 1.03 -19.35
CA LEU A 290 -9.16 1.17 -17.99
C LEU A 290 -10.19 2.28 -17.95
N ARG A 291 -11.47 1.92 -17.82
CA ARG A 291 -12.55 2.90 -17.61
C ARG A 291 -12.58 3.38 -16.17
N GLN A 292 -13.42 4.37 -15.91
CA GLN A 292 -13.62 4.90 -14.58
C GLN A 292 -13.99 3.79 -13.58
N ASN A 293 -13.23 3.70 -12.50
CA ASN A 293 -13.33 2.71 -11.42
C ASN A 293 -13.06 1.24 -11.80
N GLU A 294 -12.61 0.96 -13.02
CA GLU A 294 -12.09 -0.37 -13.38
C GLU A 294 -10.68 -0.56 -12.82
N PHE A 295 -10.36 -1.81 -12.47
CA PHE A 295 -9.09 -2.17 -11.86
C PHE A 295 -8.55 -3.50 -12.37
N VAL A 296 -7.23 -3.66 -12.26
CA VAL A 296 -6.51 -4.90 -12.52
C VAL A 296 -5.74 -5.29 -11.26
N LEU A 297 -5.75 -6.58 -10.95
CA LEU A 297 -4.99 -7.17 -9.85
C LEU A 297 -3.87 -8.04 -10.41
N VAL A 298 -2.67 -7.83 -9.89
CA VAL A 298 -1.47 -8.61 -10.19
C VAL A 298 -0.94 -9.21 -8.90
N GLU A 299 -0.90 -10.53 -8.83
CA GLU A 299 -0.37 -11.26 -7.68
C GLU A 299 0.95 -11.94 -8.05
N VAL A 300 1.99 -11.67 -7.26
CA VAL A 300 3.32 -12.24 -7.44
C VAL A 300 3.56 -13.26 -6.33
N PHE A 301 3.89 -14.50 -6.72
CA PHE A 301 4.13 -15.60 -5.78
C PHE A 301 5.62 -15.83 -5.57
N SER A 302 6.01 -15.92 -4.31
CA SER A 302 7.40 -16.19 -3.94
C SER A 302 7.51 -17.01 -2.66
N ARG A 303 8.70 -17.56 -2.43
CA ARG A 303 9.09 -18.18 -1.16
C ARG A 303 10.20 -17.35 -0.51
N LEU A 304 10.11 -17.13 0.78
CA LEU A 304 11.20 -16.50 1.53
C LEU A 304 12.36 -17.51 1.70
N TRP A 305 13.56 -17.13 1.28
CA TRP A 305 14.74 -17.98 1.42
C TRP A 305 15.38 -17.81 2.81
N VAL A 306 14.90 -18.61 3.77
CA VAL A 306 15.25 -18.49 5.20
C VAL A 306 16.76 -18.59 5.44
N ASN A 307 17.47 -19.46 4.70
CA ASN A 307 18.91 -19.66 4.88
C ASN A 307 19.74 -18.39 4.65
N THR A 308 19.31 -17.49 3.76
CA THR A 308 20.04 -16.24 3.49
C THR A 308 19.96 -15.30 4.68
N LEU A 309 18.78 -15.18 5.30
CA LEU A 309 18.58 -14.37 6.50
C LEU A 309 19.43 -14.87 7.67
N ILE A 310 19.46 -16.19 7.87
CA ILE A 310 20.25 -16.84 8.92
C ILE A 310 21.76 -16.62 8.69
N ASP A 311 22.24 -16.84 7.46
CA ASP A 311 23.66 -16.74 7.14
C ASP A 311 24.20 -15.32 7.26
N ASP A 312 23.39 -14.32 6.89
CA ASP A 312 23.78 -12.92 6.90
C ASP A 312 23.50 -12.23 8.25
N ASN A 313 23.02 -12.97 9.26
CA ASN A 313 22.59 -12.46 10.57
C ASN A 313 21.55 -11.33 10.46
N ILE A 314 20.59 -11.48 9.54
CA ILE A 314 19.49 -10.54 9.33
C ILE A 314 18.32 -10.98 10.21
N PHE A 315 18.19 -10.35 11.38
CA PHE A 315 17.17 -10.74 12.35
C PHE A 315 15.85 -10.01 12.06
N GLU A 316 15.83 -8.68 12.09
CA GLU A 316 14.64 -7.88 11.74
C GLU A 316 14.90 -7.19 10.39
N ALA A 317 14.03 -7.44 9.41
CA ALA A 317 14.17 -6.82 8.10
C ALA A 317 12.84 -6.58 7.39
N ASP A 318 12.68 -5.36 6.88
CA ASP A 318 11.63 -4.99 5.96
C ASP A 318 12.06 -5.33 4.53
N ILE A 319 11.54 -6.44 4.00
CA ILE A 319 11.81 -6.82 2.61
C ILE A 319 10.77 -6.13 1.73
N SER A 320 11.22 -5.16 0.95
CA SER A 320 10.34 -4.35 0.10
C SER A 320 10.53 -4.63 -1.39
N SER A 321 9.39 -4.67 -2.08
CA SER A 321 9.30 -4.65 -3.54
C SER A 321 8.78 -3.28 -3.98
N LEU A 322 9.24 -2.81 -5.13
CA LEU A 322 8.86 -1.49 -5.65
C LEU A 322 7.95 -1.67 -6.85
N ALA A 323 6.85 -0.93 -6.89
CA ALA A 323 5.93 -0.95 -8.03
C ALA A 323 5.68 0.47 -8.55
N LEU A 324 5.81 0.64 -9.86
CA LEU A 324 5.65 1.90 -10.58
C LEU A 324 4.54 1.75 -11.62
N ALA A 325 3.46 2.52 -11.49
CA ALA A 325 2.40 2.59 -12.47
C ALA A 325 2.49 3.90 -13.26
N LYS A 326 2.49 3.79 -14.59
CA LYS A 326 2.57 4.91 -15.53
C LYS A 326 1.46 4.80 -16.56
N ILE A 327 0.83 5.93 -16.89
CA ILE A 327 -0.05 6.01 -18.05
C ILE A 327 0.82 6.05 -19.32
N SER A 328 0.60 5.08 -20.20
CA SER A 328 1.36 4.95 -21.46
C SER A 328 0.66 5.63 -22.62
N ALA A 329 -0.68 5.54 -22.67
CA ALA A 329 -1.48 6.17 -23.71
C ALA A 329 -2.84 6.61 -23.18
N LEU A 330 -3.29 7.75 -23.68
CA LEU A 330 -4.62 8.31 -23.48
C LEU A 330 -5.28 8.51 -24.86
N PRO A 331 -6.62 8.52 -24.92
CA PRO A 331 -7.31 8.91 -26.14
C PRO A 331 -6.95 10.38 -26.46
N ASN A 332 -6.30 10.58 -27.61
CA ASN A 332 -6.11 11.85 -28.31
C ASN A 332 -5.47 13.03 -27.55
N VAL A 333 -4.74 12.80 -26.47
CA VAL A 333 -3.99 13.87 -25.79
C VAL A 333 -2.49 13.56 -25.72
N PRO A 334 -1.68 14.07 -26.67
CA PRO A 334 -0.23 13.82 -26.69
C PRO A 334 0.54 14.55 -25.57
N HIS A 335 -0.07 15.54 -24.91
CA HIS A 335 0.61 16.43 -23.95
C HIS A 335 0.21 16.23 -22.48
N TYR A 336 -0.75 15.35 -22.17
CA TYR A 336 -1.15 15.07 -20.79
C TYR A 336 -0.34 13.88 -20.27
N VAL A 337 0.70 14.18 -19.50
CA VAL A 337 1.56 13.18 -18.85
C VAL A 337 1.39 13.32 -17.33
N PRO A 338 0.44 12.60 -16.72
CA PRO A 338 0.28 12.65 -15.28
C PRO A 338 1.50 12.05 -14.59
N THR A 339 1.72 12.45 -13.35
CA THR A 339 2.81 11.93 -12.52
C THR A 339 2.62 10.43 -12.30
N PRO A 340 3.66 9.61 -12.53
CA PRO A 340 3.57 8.18 -12.27
C PRO A 340 3.41 7.92 -10.77
N GLN A 341 2.71 6.85 -10.43
CA GLN A 341 2.51 6.41 -9.06
C GLN A 341 3.57 5.38 -8.70
N LEU A 342 4.22 5.56 -7.55
CA LEU A 342 5.24 4.66 -7.05
C LEU A 342 4.89 4.25 -5.62
N ILE A 343 4.88 2.95 -5.34
CA ILE A 343 4.68 2.40 -4.01
C ILE A 343 5.75 1.37 -3.68
N ALA A 344 5.98 1.15 -2.38
CA ALA A 344 6.76 0.03 -1.87
C ALA A 344 5.81 -0.91 -1.11
N VAL A 345 5.82 -2.19 -1.45
CA VAL A 345 5.10 -3.24 -0.72
C VAL A 345 6.11 -4.01 0.09
N THR A 346 5.94 -3.98 1.41
CA THR A 346 6.87 -4.51 2.42
C THR A 346 6.30 -5.76 3.07
N THR A 347 7.15 -6.76 3.27
CA THR A 347 6.92 -7.86 4.21
C THR A 347 7.86 -7.65 5.39
N ASP A 348 7.31 -7.56 6.60
CA ASP A 348 8.09 -7.53 7.83
C ASP A 348 8.47 -8.96 8.22
N VAL A 349 9.75 -9.21 8.46
CA VAL A 349 10.27 -10.55 8.74
C VAL A 349 11.00 -10.55 10.07
N ASN A 350 10.50 -11.37 11.01
CA ASN A 350 10.97 -11.40 12.40
C ASN A 350 11.33 -12.83 12.87
N PRO A 351 12.35 -13.02 13.72
CA PRO A 351 12.71 -14.33 14.23
C PRO A 351 11.82 -14.70 15.41
N THR A 352 11.33 -15.93 15.45
CA THR A 352 10.58 -16.46 16.61
C THR A 352 11.46 -16.70 17.83
N ASP A 353 12.77 -16.91 17.62
CA ASP A 353 13.73 -17.31 18.65
C ASP A 353 14.89 -16.29 18.80
N PRO A 354 14.64 -15.03 19.23
CA PRO A 354 15.70 -14.02 19.34
C PRO A 354 16.78 -14.38 20.38
N GLU A 355 16.45 -15.23 21.36
CA GLU A 355 17.36 -15.59 22.46
C GLU A 355 18.51 -16.52 22.05
N LEU A 356 18.35 -17.28 20.96
CA LEU A 356 19.39 -18.18 20.45
C LEU A 356 20.63 -17.44 19.96
N TYR A 357 20.47 -16.15 19.64
CA TYR A 357 21.55 -15.26 19.28
C TYR A 357 21.78 -14.20 20.36
N ARG A 358 21.50 -14.52 21.64
CA ARG A 358 22.19 -13.81 22.73
C ARG A 358 23.67 -14.16 22.61
N ARG A 359 24.35 -13.44 21.70
CA ARG A 359 25.75 -13.58 21.29
C ARG A 359 26.53 -14.15 22.46
N GLU A 360 26.87 -15.44 22.38
CA GLU A 360 27.61 -16.09 23.46
C GLU A 360 28.87 -15.24 23.66
N VAL A 361 28.89 -14.51 24.77
CA VAL A 361 29.96 -13.57 25.03
C VAL A 361 31.23 -14.41 25.08
N PRO A 362 32.23 -14.13 24.20
CA PRO A 362 33.42 -14.95 24.13
C PRO A 362 34.01 -15.21 25.50
N TRP A 363 34.40 -16.47 25.78
CA TRP A 363 34.80 -16.88 27.12
C TRP A 363 35.94 -16.03 27.72
N TRP A 364 36.79 -15.45 26.85
CA TRP A 364 37.89 -14.57 27.25
C TRP A 364 37.40 -13.30 27.96
N LEU A 365 36.19 -12.81 27.68
CA LEU A 365 35.61 -11.67 28.38
C LEU A 365 35.20 -12.03 29.81
N TYR A 366 34.71 -13.25 30.06
CA TYR A 366 34.50 -13.75 31.42
C TYR A 366 35.82 -13.87 32.17
N ALA A 367 36.85 -14.42 31.52
CA ALA A 367 38.20 -14.51 32.10
C ALA A 367 38.77 -13.12 32.44
N LEU A 368 38.61 -12.15 31.54
CA LEU A 368 39.03 -10.76 31.75
C LEU A 368 38.29 -10.11 32.92
N ALA A 369 36.96 -10.30 33.01
CA ALA A 369 36.15 -9.78 34.09
C ALA A 369 36.56 -10.36 35.46
N ILE A 370 36.84 -11.66 35.53
CA ILE A 370 37.35 -12.31 36.75
C ILE A 370 38.72 -11.74 37.14
N LEU A 371 39.61 -11.53 36.18
CA LEU A 371 40.95 -11.00 36.43
C LEU A 371 40.88 -9.56 36.97
N ILE A 372 40.06 -8.71 36.37
CA ILE A 372 39.78 -7.35 36.87
C ILE A 372 39.16 -7.41 38.28
N GLY A 373 38.21 -8.30 38.50
CA GLY A 373 37.58 -8.51 39.82
C GLY A 373 38.58 -8.91 40.91
N LEU A 374 39.52 -9.81 40.59
CA LEU A 374 40.58 -10.21 41.52
C LEU A 374 41.56 -9.08 41.82
N VAL A 375 41.90 -8.26 40.82
CA VAL A 375 42.76 -7.08 41.02
C VAL A 375 42.09 -6.07 41.94
N ILE A 376 40.80 -5.78 41.73
CA ILE A 376 40.02 -4.89 42.59
C ILE A 376 39.92 -5.46 44.01
N LEU A 377 39.65 -6.76 44.16
CA LEU A 377 39.60 -7.42 45.46
C LEU A 377 40.94 -7.33 46.19
N ALA A 378 42.06 -7.57 45.49
CA ALA A 378 43.40 -7.45 46.06
C ALA A 378 43.70 -6.01 46.51
N LEU A 379 43.31 -5.01 45.71
CA LEU A 379 43.42 -3.60 46.08
C LEU A 379 42.57 -3.26 47.30
N LEU A 380 41.34 -3.76 47.38
CA LEU A 380 40.48 -3.58 48.56
C LEU A 380 41.08 -4.21 49.81
N VAL A 381 41.63 -5.43 49.72
CA VAL A 381 42.32 -6.08 50.84
C VAL A 381 43.54 -5.26 51.26
N LEU A 382 44.33 -4.74 50.33
CA LEU A 382 45.47 -3.85 50.62
C LEU A 382 45.02 -2.56 51.30
N CYS A 383 43.96 -1.92 50.82
CA CYS A 383 43.37 -0.74 51.44
C CYS A 383 42.87 -1.04 52.86
N LEU A 384 42.11 -2.12 53.06
CA LEU A 384 41.62 -2.54 54.38
C LEU A 384 42.74 -2.92 55.33
N TRP A 385 43.80 -3.55 54.82
CA TRP A 385 45.01 -3.86 55.58
C TRP A 385 45.75 -2.59 55.99
N ARG A 386 45.89 -1.62 55.07
CA ARG A 386 46.54 -0.33 55.34
C ARG A 386 45.72 0.55 56.28
N CYS A 387 44.39 0.47 56.23
CA CYS A 387 43.45 1.08 57.17
C CYS A 387 43.36 0.34 58.52
N GLY A 388 44.11 -0.75 58.71
CA GLY A 388 44.27 -1.41 60.01
C GLY A 388 43.14 -2.38 60.40
N PHE A 389 42.22 -2.71 59.50
CA PHE A 389 41.06 -3.57 59.78
C PHE A 389 41.46 -4.99 60.25
N PHE A 390 42.56 -5.54 59.73
CA PHE A 390 43.02 -6.90 60.08
C PHE A 390 43.85 -7.00 61.37
N LYS A 391 44.09 -5.89 62.08
CA LYS A 391 44.73 -5.94 63.41
C LYS A 391 43.67 -6.28 64.46
N ARG A 392 43.42 -7.57 64.69
CA ARG A 392 42.63 -8.01 65.86
C ARG A 392 43.51 -8.08 67.11
N ASN A 393 43.13 -7.31 68.13
CA ASN A 393 43.57 -7.50 69.49
C ASN A 393 42.90 -8.77 70.03
N ARG A 394 43.63 -9.89 70.16
CA ARG A 394 43.07 -11.13 70.71
C ARG A 394 43.01 -11.00 72.24
N PRO A 395 41.83 -11.16 72.89
CA PRO A 395 41.81 -11.32 74.35
C PRO A 395 42.55 -12.60 74.74
N HIS A 396 43.17 -12.60 75.93
CA HIS A 396 43.98 -13.72 76.42
C HIS A 396 43.18 -15.03 76.39
N ALA A 397 43.72 -16.04 75.71
CA ALA A 397 43.17 -17.39 75.72
C ALA A 397 43.27 -17.96 77.14
N GLU A 398 42.14 -18.08 77.81
CA GLU A 398 42.04 -18.78 79.10
C GLU A 398 42.29 -20.28 78.84
N LYS A 399 43.37 -20.80 79.44
CA LYS A 399 43.71 -22.23 79.36
C LYS A 399 42.71 -23.00 80.19
N ALA A 400 41.84 -23.79 79.56
CA ALA A 400 40.99 -24.73 80.27
C ALA A 400 41.87 -25.73 81.06
N LYS A 401 41.84 -25.66 82.39
CA LYS A 401 42.42 -26.69 83.26
C LYS A 401 41.44 -27.84 83.35
N LEU A 402 41.92 -29.04 83.03
CA LEU A 402 41.17 -30.28 83.15
C LEU A 402 41.29 -30.78 84.59
N ASP A 403 40.24 -30.62 85.39
CA ASP A 403 40.21 -31.13 86.77
C ASP A 403 39.70 -32.58 86.76
N ARG A 404 40.42 -33.48 87.44
CA ARG A 404 40.03 -34.90 87.57
C ARG A 404 39.53 -35.12 88.99
N SER A 405 38.20 -35.08 89.18
CA SER A 405 37.58 -35.55 90.41
C SER A 405 37.09 -37.00 90.24
N PRO A 406 37.38 -37.92 91.19
CA PRO A 406 36.95 -39.30 91.12
C PRO A 406 35.56 -39.45 91.75
N GLY A 407 34.51 -39.51 90.93
CA GLY A 407 33.18 -39.90 91.41
C GLY A 407 32.04 -39.40 90.54
N VAL A 408 31.36 -40.35 89.91
CA VAL A 408 30.07 -40.23 89.21
C VAL A 408 30.15 -39.59 87.81
N ARG A 409 29.62 -40.34 86.83
CA ARG A 409 29.53 -40.00 85.41
C ARG A 409 28.55 -38.85 85.19
N GLU A 410 29.06 -37.68 84.80
CA GLU A 410 28.52 -36.80 83.76
C GLU A 410 29.38 -35.54 83.66
N TYR A 411 29.98 -35.30 82.49
CA TYR A 411 30.59 -34.00 82.16
C TYR A 411 30.21 -33.64 80.72
N TYR A 412 29.25 -32.73 80.58
CA TYR A 412 29.05 -31.94 79.37
C TYR A 412 29.98 -30.73 79.44
N ALA A 413 30.63 -30.40 78.33
CA ALA A 413 31.28 -29.10 78.17
C ALA A 413 30.21 -28.06 77.86
N ASP A 414 29.79 -27.29 78.87
CA ASP A 414 28.94 -26.12 78.67
C ASP A 414 29.80 -24.98 78.11
N ALA A 415 29.85 -24.90 76.77
CA ALA A 415 30.27 -23.69 76.11
C ALA A 415 29.09 -22.71 76.15
N SER A 416 29.03 -21.90 77.20
CA SER A 416 28.12 -20.75 77.27
C SER A 416 28.52 -19.70 76.24
N THR A 417 28.16 -19.94 74.98
CA THR A 417 28.13 -18.91 73.94
C THR A 417 27.01 -17.95 74.25
N ARG A 418 27.38 -16.73 74.64
CA ARG A 418 26.53 -15.55 74.49
C ARG A 418 26.05 -15.50 73.05
N TYR A 419 24.75 -15.72 72.81
CA TYR A 419 23.79 -14.88 72.09
C TYR A 419 22.45 -15.65 72.05
N ALA A 420 21.38 -14.98 72.49
CA ALA A 420 19.97 -15.42 72.65
C ALA A 420 19.63 -16.27 73.91
N GLN A 421 18.73 -15.72 74.72
CA GLN A 421 18.22 -16.27 75.99
C GLN A 421 17.10 -17.29 75.76
N SER A 422 16.97 -18.24 76.68
CA SER A 422 16.14 -19.45 76.63
C SER A 422 14.61 -19.25 76.78
N TYR A 423 14.09 -18.04 76.62
CA TYR A 423 12.64 -17.76 76.70
C TYR A 423 11.98 -17.47 75.34
N LEU A 424 12.74 -17.59 74.23
CA LEU A 424 12.27 -17.30 72.87
C LEU A 424 11.95 -18.55 72.03
N TYR A 425 11.81 -19.72 72.65
CA TYR A 425 11.37 -20.95 71.98
C TYR A 425 10.30 -21.67 72.82
N SER A 426 9.06 -21.69 72.33
CA SER A 426 8.00 -22.58 72.82
C SER A 426 8.24 -23.98 72.23
N ARG A 427 8.03 -25.02 73.04
CA ARG A 427 8.39 -26.41 72.68
C ARG A 427 7.26 -27.21 72.03
N ASP A 428 6.11 -26.61 71.73
CA ASP A 428 4.93 -27.37 71.32
C ASP A 428 4.29 -27.02 69.97
N GLU A 429 4.76 -26.05 69.18
CA GLU A 429 4.20 -25.83 67.84
C GLU A 429 5.29 -25.52 66.79
N HIS A 430 5.42 -26.44 65.83
CA HIS A 430 6.30 -26.31 64.68
C HIS A 430 5.55 -25.57 63.56
N GLY A 431 6.05 -24.38 63.20
CA GLY A 431 5.82 -23.78 61.90
C GLY A 431 4.64 -22.81 61.82
N GLU A 432 4.90 -21.53 62.08
CA GLU A 432 4.63 -20.42 61.16
C GLU A 432 5.34 -19.16 61.66
N ARG A 433 5.81 -18.32 60.73
CA ARG A 433 6.44 -17.02 61.03
C ARG A 433 5.35 -15.99 61.33
N LEU A 434 5.65 -15.07 62.24
CA LEU A 434 5.34 -13.66 62.02
C LEU A 434 6.61 -12.97 61.54
#